data_AF-A0AAE9YD53-F1
#
_entry.id   AF-A0AAE9YD53-F1
#
_cell.length_a   1.000
_cell.length_b   1.000
_cell.length_c   1.000
_cell.angle_alpha   90.00
_cell.angle_beta   90.00
_cell.angle_gamma   90.00
#
_symmetry.space_group_name_H-M   'P 1'
#
loop_
_entity.id
_entity.type
_entity.pdbx_description
1 polymer ?
#
loop_
_entity_poly.entity_id
_entity_poly.type
_entity_poly.pdbx_seq_one_letter_code
_entity_poly.pdbx_strand_id
1 'polypeptide(L)'
;MTTTWSRRRGHQPTAMSVIALALVLALTGCVGALDAEELEAELQSRRADIPSSRALDGAAELASELGTPEVRVARITFDLPLVTYWVPVAEDATQVESWRWDGTELTGPGSVPAEAAADLGGRTFTTDDVPALDRTDQLGEEAVVAAALDGGSVSGILVADRGDGVRIVVAVRAGADRRQVVFTRDGDLVGVEDP
;
A
#
# COMPACT_ATOMS: atom_id res chain seq x y z
N MET A 1 -50.31 -43.62 -46.03
CA MET A 1 -50.02 -44.88 -46.74
C MET A 1 -48.62 -45.32 -46.38
N THR A 2 -48.54 -46.54 -45.88
CA THR A 2 -47.42 -47.26 -45.28
C THR A 2 -46.50 -47.83 -46.37
N THR A 3 -45.18 -47.63 -46.27
CA THR A 3 -44.21 -48.63 -46.72
C THR A 3 -42.91 -48.57 -45.89
N THR A 4 -42.75 -49.62 -45.11
CA THR A 4 -41.53 -50.24 -44.55
C THR A 4 -40.36 -50.35 -45.54
N TRP A 5 -39.10 -50.33 -45.08
CA TRP A 5 -38.29 -51.56 -44.84
C TRP A 5 -36.78 -51.33 -44.53
N SER A 6 -36.30 -52.17 -43.60
CA SER A 6 -34.97 -52.71 -43.24
C SER A 6 -33.64 -52.03 -43.68
N ARG A 7 -32.72 -51.71 -42.75
CA ARG A 7 -31.74 -52.57 -42.03
C ARG A 7 -30.58 -53.10 -42.91
N ARG A 8 -29.41 -52.45 -42.81
CA ARG A 8 -28.10 -53.12 -42.98
C ARG A 8 -27.20 -52.82 -41.80
N ARG A 9 -26.89 -53.87 -41.04
CA ARG A 9 -25.68 -53.96 -40.21
C ARG A 9 -24.54 -54.41 -41.11
N GLY A 10 -23.36 -53.83 -40.94
CA GLY A 10 -22.09 -54.31 -41.46
C GLY A 10 -20.98 -53.62 -40.65
N HIS A 11 -20.61 -54.22 -39.52
CA HIS A 11 -19.27 -54.77 -39.27
C HIS A 11 -18.17 -53.71 -39.15
N GLN A 12 -17.84 -53.38 -37.89
CA GLN A 12 -16.47 -53.08 -37.47
C GLN A 12 -15.63 -54.36 -37.60
N PRO A 13 -14.31 -54.27 -37.88
CA PRO A 13 -13.39 -54.28 -36.75
C PRO A 13 -12.09 -53.44 -36.92
N THR A 14 -11.70 -52.84 -35.79
CA THR A 14 -10.33 -52.69 -35.25
C THR A 14 -9.19 -52.15 -36.12
N ALA A 15 -8.67 -50.97 -35.75
CA ALA A 15 -7.27 -50.82 -35.34
C ALA A 15 -7.08 -49.52 -34.52
N MET A 16 -7.08 -49.72 -33.20
CA MET A 16 -6.17 -49.12 -32.20
C MET A 16 -5.52 -47.76 -32.53
N SER A 17 -5.94 -46.73 -31.81
CA SER A 17 -4.99 -45.76 -31.26
C SER A 17 -5.38 -45.44 -29.83
N VAL A 18 -4.58 -46.00 -28.93
CA VAL A 18 -4.54 -45.75 -27.50
C VAL A 18 -3.96 -44.36 -27.30
N ILE A 19 -4.74 -43.40 -26.82
CA ILE A 19 -4.21 -42.32 -25.98
C ILE A 19 -5.15 -42.18 -24.80
N ALA A 20 -4.76 -42.84 -23.72
CA ALA A 20 -5.28 -42.62 -22.39
C ALA A 20 -4.84 -41.23 -21.94
N LEU A 21 -5.72 -40.24 -22.06
CA LEU A 21 -5.59 -39.02 -21.29
C LEU A 21 -6.26 -39.29 -19.94
N ALA A 22 -5.44 -39.70 -18.97
CA ALA A 22 -5.82 -39.79 -17.58
C ALA A 22 -6.32 -38.42 -17.13
N LEU A 23 -7.65 -38.29 -17.03
CA LEU A 23 -8.29 -37.18 -16.35
C LEU A 23 -7.95 -37.34 -14.87
N VAL A 24 -6.86 -36.69 -14.45
CA VAL A 24 -6.46 -36.64 -13.04
C VAL A 24 -7.56 -35.91 -12.29
N LEU A 25 -8.31 -36.71 -11.54
CA LEU A 25 -8.96 -36.44 -10.27
C LEU A 25 -8.94 -34.98 -9.79
N ALA A 26 -10.16 -34.43 -9.69
CA ALA A 26 -10.63 -33.54 -8.64
C ALA A 26 -9.57 -33.12 -7.61
N LEU A 27 -9.01 -31.92 -7.80
CA LEU A 27 -8.41 -31.15 -6.72
C LEU A 27 -9.53 -30.54 -5.86
N THR A 28 -10.28 -31.41 -5.17
CA THR A 28 -10.96 -31.06 -3.93
C THR A 28 -10.08 -31.58 -2.80
N GLY A 29 -9.19 -30.72 -2.32
CA GLY A 29 -8.28 -31.06 -1.24
C GLY A 29 -7.64 -29.82 -0.65
N CYS A 30 -8.14 -29.42 0.52
CA CYS A 30 -7.62 -28.42 1.44
C CYS A 30 -7.81 -26.95 1.04
N VAL A 31 -8.82 -26.32 1.65
CA VAL A 31 -8.61 -25.01 2.30
C VAL A 31 -7.52 -25.25 3.36
N GLY A 32 -6.28 -25.40 2.92
CA GLY A 32 -5.12 -25.49 3.78
C GLY A 32 -4.94 -24.11 4.37
N ALA A 33 -4.76 -24.04 5.69
CA ALA A 33 -4.25 -22.84 6.32
C ALA A 33 -3.07 -22.36 5.49
N LEU A 34 -3.19 -21.21 4.81
CA LEU A 34 -2.00 -20.51 4.37
C LEU A 34 -1.20 -20.31 5.64
N ASP A 35 0.01 -20.87 5.69
CA ASP A 35 0.92 -20.58 6.77
C ASP A 35 1.01 -19.06 6.89
N ALA A 36 0.98 -18.53 8.10
CA ALA A 36 1.02 -17.08 8.30
C ALA A 36 2.23 -16.47 7.57
N GLU A 37 3.33 -17.22 7.46
CA GLU A 37 4.53 -16.87 6.71
C GLU A 37 4.34 -16.89 5.19
N GLU A 38 3.53 -17.79 4.63
CA GLU A 38 3.24 -17.84 3.18
C GLU A 38 2.23 -16.76 2.78
N LEU A 39 1.22 -16.50 3.62
CA LEU A 39 0.34 -15.34 3.45
C LEU A 39 1.11 -14.03 3.61
N GLU A 40 2.01 -13.94 4.59
CA GLU A 40 2.89 -12.79 4.78
C GLU A 40 3.82 -12.63 3.58
N ALA A 41 4.42 -13.71 3.05
CA ALA A 41 5.25 -13.67 1.85
C ALA A 41 4.46 -13.28 0.60
N GLU A 42 3.22 -13.76 0.43
CA GLU A 42 2.34 -13.38 -0.67
C GLU A 42 1.94 -11.90 -0.54
N LEU A 43 1.58 -11.43 0.65
CA LEU A 43 1.30 -10.02 0.93
C LEU A 43 2.55 -9.14 0.77
N GLN A 44 3.73 -9.65 1.13
CA GLN A 44 5.02 -8.98 0.94
C GLN A 44 5.37 -8.87 -0.55
N SER A 45 5.09 -9.91 -1.34
CA SER A 45 5.29 -9.92 -2.79
C SER A 45 4.35 -8.97 -3.53
N ARG A 46 3.17 -8.70 -2.96
CA ARG A 46 2.20 -7.70 -3.45
C ARG A 46 2.43 -6.30 -2.88
N ARG A 47 3.35 -6.15 -1.94
CA ARG A 47 3.71 -4.87 -1.35
C ARG A 47 4.53 -4.11 -2.37
N ALA A 48 3.82 -3.51 -3.32
CA ALA A 48 4.39 -2.67 -4.35
C ALA A 48 5.36 -1.68 -3.71
N ASP A 49 6.53 -1.55 -4.34
CA ASP A 49 7.49 -0.47 -4.08
C ASP A 49 6.72 0.85 -3.96
N ILE A 50 7.07 1.69 -2.99
CA ILE A 50 6.38 2.94 -2.66
C ILE A 50 6.75 3.99 -3.71
N PRO A 51 6.05 4.06 -4.85
CA PRO A 51 6.58 4.74 -6.01
C PRO A 51 6.93 6.16 -5.62
N SER A 52 8.18 6.55 -5.90
CA SER A 52 8.83 7.78 -5.46
C SER A 52 8.10 9.10 -5.83
N SER A 53 6.96 9.03 -6.53
CA SER A 53 6.11 10.18 -6.89
C SER A 53 4.74 10.19 -6.20
N ARG A 54 4.32 9.10 -5.52
CA ARG A 54 2.91 8.89 -5.17
C ARG A 54 2.34 9.94 -4.23
N ALA A 55 3.15 10.44 -3.30
CA ALA A 55 2.74 11.53 -2.41
C ALA A 55 2.72 12.90 -3.10
N LEU A 56 3.56 13.11 -4.10
CA LEU A 56 3.55 14.34 -4.88
C LEU A 56 2.36 14.35 -5.84
N ASP A 57 2.07 13.22 -6.49
CA ASP A 57 0.91 13.05 -7.37
C ASP A 57 -0.40 13.26 -6.61
N GLY A 58 -0.54 12.62 -5.44
CA GLY A 58 -1.75 12.80 -4.61
C GLY A 58 -1.87 14.20 -4.02
N ALA A 59 -0.76 14.87 -3.70
CA ALA A 59 -0.78 16.27 -3.26
C ALA A 59 -1.19 17.22 -4.39
N ALA A 60 -0.77 16.95 -5.63
CA ALA A 60 -1.20 17.73 -6.80
C ALA A 60 -2.71 17.58 -7.07
N GLU A 61 -3.24 16.37 -6.97
CA GLU A 61 -4.69 16.12 -7.08
C GLU A 61 -5.47 16.80 -5.95
N LEU A 62 -4.97 16.74 -4.71
CA LEU A 62 -5.55 17.44 -3.58
C LEU A 62 -5.52 18.97 -3.74
N ALA A 63 -4.45 19.52 -4.31
CA ALA A 63 -4.34 20.95 -4.60
C ALA A 63 -5.41 21.38 -5.63
N SER A 64 -5.61 20.56 -6.66
CA SER A 64 -6.65 20.75 -7.68
C SER A 64 -8.05 20.73 -7.06
N GLU A 65 -8.35 19.73 -6.22
CA GLU A 65 -9.66 19.59 -5.54
C GLU A 65 -9.95 20.77 -4.62
N LEU A 66 -8.96 21.21 -3.84
CA LEU A 66 -9.11 22.35 -2.92
C LEU A 66 -9.02 23.72 -3.61
N GLY A 67 -8.71 23.77 -4.91
CA GLY A 67 -8.57 25.02 -5.67
C GLY A 67 -7.44 25.92 -5.16
N THR A 68 -6.38 25.34 -4.59
CA THR A 68 -5.22 26.06 -4.04
C THR A 68 -3.96 25.72 -4.82
N PRO A 69 -3.03 26.67 -5.03
CA PRO A 69 -1.74 26.36 -5.65
C PRO A 69 -0.83 25.51 -4.76
N GLU A 70 -1.07 25.51 -3.44
CA GLU A 70 -0.23 24.81 -2.46
C GLU A 70 -1.11 24.27 -1.32
N VAL A 71 -0.95 22.99 -0.99
CA VAL A 71 -1.69 22.34 0.10
C VAL A 71 -0.82 22.29 1.33
N ARG A 72 -1.34 22.88 2.41
CA ARG A 72 -0.76 22.79 3.74
C ARG A 72 -1.36 21.60 4.47
N VAL A 73 -0.50 20.71 4.95
CA VAL A 73 -0.87 19.49 5.67
C VAL A 73 -0.23 19.48 7.04
N ALA A 74 -0.90 18.86 8.01
CA ALA A 74 -0.37 18.60 9.34
C ALA A 74 0.39 17.26 9.40
N ARG A 75 0.00 16.31 8.55
CA ARG A 75 0.57 14.96 8.48
C ARG A 75 0.32 14.35 7.12
N ILE A 76 1.27 13.52 6.66
CA ILE A 76 1.08 12.57 5.57
C ILE A 76 1.35 11.17 6.11
N THR A 77 0.47 10.21 5.86
CA THR A 77 0.71 8.79 6.14
C THR A 77 0.69 7.97 4.87
N PHE A 78 1.56 6.96 4.80
CA PHE A 78 1.62 5.98 3.74
C PHE A 78 1.22 4.65 4.34
N ASP A 79 -0.05 4.32 4.21
CA ASP A 79 -0.65 3.04 4.61
C ASP A 79 -0.87 2.24 3.33
N LEU A 80 0.24 1.74 2.76
CA LEU A 80 0.30 1.27 1.38
C LEU A 80 -0.84 0.30 1.01
N PRO A 81 -1.47 0.48 -0.17
CA PRO A 81 -1.10 1.41 -1.24
C PRO A 81 -1.66 2.85 -1.07
N LEU A 82 -2.19 3.19 0.09
CA LEU A 82 -2.90 4.45 0.32
C LEU A 82 -1.97 5.55 0.85
N VAL A 83 -2.13 6.78 0.35
CA VAL A 83 -1.56 7.99 0.97
C VAL A 83 -2.69 8.78 1.61
N THR A 84 -2.55 9.15 2.88
CA THR A 84 -3.52 9.99 3.57
C THR A 84 -2.91 11.34 3.95
N TYR A 85 -3.54 12.42 3.51
CA TYR A 85 -3.21 13.80 3.86
C TYR A 85 -4.15 14.27 4.97
N TRP A 86 -3.58 14.86 6.01
CA TRP A 86 -4.32 15.44 7.12
C TRP A 86 -4.27 16.95 6.96
N VAL A 87 -5.36 17.56 6.51
CA VAL A 87 -5.45 18.97 6.10
C VAL A 87 -6.19 19.76 7.18
N PRO A 88 -5.61 20.84 7.74
CA PRO A 88 -6.33 21.71 8.66
C PRO A 88 -7.52 22.39 7.98
N VAL A 89 -8.64 22.50 8.69
CA VAL A 89 -9.82 23.21 8.18
C VAL A 89 -9.55 24.71 8.22
N ALA A 90 -9.79 25.42 7.11
CA ALA A 90 -9.45 26.84 6.99
C ALA A 90 -10.15 27.75 8.01
N GLU A 91 -11.40 27.43 8.36
CA GLU A 91 -12.19 28.19 9.33
C GLU A 91 -11.87 27.84 10.79
N ASP A 92 -11.25 26.68 11.03
CA ASP A 92 -10.86 26.21 12.36
C ASP A 92 -9.59 25.35 12.27
N ALA A 93 -8.43 25.98 12.48
CA ALA A 93 -7.14 25.32 12.42
C ALA A 93 -6.91 24.27 13.54
N THR A 94 -7.84 24.16 14.50
CA THR A 94 -7.84 23.07 15.50
C THR A 94 -8.53 21.80 14.98
N GLN A 95 -9.28 21.92 13.89
CA GLN A 95 -9.90 20.81 13.18
C GLN A 95 -9.04 20.38 11.99
N VAL A 96 -9.08 19.08 11.71
CA VAL A 96 -8.33 18.46 10.62
C VAL A 96 -9.26 17.52 9.86
N GLU A 97 -9.13 17.50 8.55
CA GLU A 97 -9.81 16.58 7.66
C GLU A 97 -8.80 15.62 7.03
N SER A 98 -9.22 14.39 6.78
CA SER A 98 -8.42 13.37 6.10
C SER A 98 -8.83 13.29 4.62
N TRP A 99 -7.84 13.33 3.73
CA TRP A 99 -7.98 13.09 2.31
C TRP A 99 -7.13 11.90 1.92
N ARG A 100 -7.68 10.99 1.12
CA ARG A 100 -7.09 9.68 0.82
C ARG A 100 -6.85 9.55 -0.67
N TRP A 101 -5.64 9.18 -1.06
CA TRP A 101 -5.25 8.97 -2.45
C TRP A 101 -4.77 7.53 -2.65
N ASP A 102 -5.40 6.81 -3.57
CA ASP A 102 -5.06 5.41 -3.88
C ASP A 102 -4.21 5.26 -5.16
N GLY A 103 -3.65 6.36 -5.67
CA GLY A 103 -2.92 6.40 -6.93
C GLY A 103 -3.80 6.68 -8.17
N THR A 104 -5.13 6.66 -8.02
CA THR A 104 -6.08 6.90 -9.11
C THR A 104 -7.17 7.88 -8.74
N GLU A 105 -7.73 7.75 -7.53
CA GLU A 105 -8.84 8.56 -7.04
C GLU A 105 -8.52 9.20 -5.69
N LEU A 106 -8.93 10.47 -5.55
CA LEU A 106 -8.89 11.21 -4.30
C LEU A 106 -10.25 11.10 -3.61
N THR A 107 -10.26 10.61 -2.39
CA THR A 107 -11.47 10.48 -1.56
C THR A 107 -11.36 11.37 -0.32
N GLY A 108 -12.39 12.19 -0.06
CA GLY A 108 -12.46 13.04 1.11
C GLY A 108 -13.53 14.13 0.98
N PRO A 109 -13.62 15.04 1.96
CA PRO A 109 -12.93 14.96 3.26
C PRO A 109 -13.57 13.92 4.19
N GLY A 110 -12.73 13.20 4.93
CA GLY A 110 -13.16 12.38 6.08
C GLY A 110 -12.88 13.07 7.40
N SER A 111 -13.73 12.88 8.41
CA SER A 111 -13.55 13.49 9.74
C SER A 111 -12.40 12.85 10.50
N VAL A 112 -11.57 13.69 11.15
CA VAL A 112 -10.54 13.26 12.11
C VAL A 112 -11.01 13.56 13.53
N PRO A 113 -10.82 12.64 14.50
CA PRO A 113 -11.14 12.91 15.91
C PRO A 113 -10.36 14.11 16.46
N ALA A 114 -10.99 14.91 17.31
CA ALA A 114 -10.39 16.14 17.86
C ALA A 114 -9.11 15.86 18.67
N GLU A 115 -9.02 14.71 19.35
CA GLU A 115 -7.83 14.30 20.08
C GLU A 115 -6.65 14.05 19.12
N ALA A 116 -6.91 13.37 18.01
CA ALA A 116 -5.89 13.11 17.00
C ALA A 116 -5.46 14.39 16.26
N ALA A 117 -6.37 15.36 16.10
CA ALA A 117 -6.05 16.69 15.58
C ALA A 117 -5.21 17.50 16.60
N ALA A 118 -5.55 17.44 17.88
CA ALA A 118 -4.83 18.14 18.95
C ALA A 118 -3.38 17.69 19.08
N ASP A 119 -3.09 16.39 18.89
CA ASP A 119 -1.73 15.84 18.90
C ASP A 119 -0.81 16.46 17.83
N LEU A 120 -1.39 16.94 16.72
CA LEU A 120 -0.65 17.64 15.67
C LEU A 120 -0.22 19.06 16.11
N GLY A 121 -0.87 19.62 17.13
CA GLY A 121 -0.50 20.90 17.73
C GLY A 121 -0.54 22.09 16.76
N GLY A 122 -1.37 22.03 15.72
CA GLY A 122 -1.47 23.06 14.68
C GLY A 122 -0.22 23.21 13.81
N ARG A 123 0.76 22.31 13.93
CA ARG A 123 1.96 22.32 13.10
C ARG A 123 1.63 21.80 11.72
N THR A 124 2.19 22.46 10.71
CA THR A 124 1.88 22.17 9.32
C THR A 124 3.09 22.42 8.44
N PHE A 125 3.10 21.77 7.28
CA PHE A 125 4.13 21.89 6.25
C PHE A 125 3.47 21.70 4.88
N THR A 126 4.21 21.97 3.82
CA THR A 126 3.79 21.67 2.44
C THR A 126 4.71 20.59 1.85
N THR A 127 4.31 19.95 0.76
CA THR A 127 5.16 18.92 0.14
C THR A 127 6.50 19.47 -0.34
N ASP A 128 6.54 20.75 -0.71
CA ASP A 128 7.76 21.45 -1.13
C ASP A 128 8.75 21.65 0.04
N ASP A 129 8.26 21.68 1.30
CA ASP A 129 9.10 21.73 2.49
C ASP A 129 9.86 20.42 2.75
N VAL A 130 9.48 19.33 2.05
CA VAL A 130 9.99 17.96 2.26
C VAL A 130 10.53 17.38 0.96
N PRO A 131 11.72 17.81 0.50
CA PRO A 131 12.28 17.37 -0.77
C PRO A 131 12.36 15.85 -0.90
N ALA A 132 12.65 15.13 0.19
CA ALA A 132 12.83 13.68 0.15
C ALA A 132 11.55 12.87 -0.12
N LEU A 133 10.38 13.52 -0.23
CA LEU A 133 9.18 12.90 -0.78
C LEU A 133 9.34 12.44 -2.24
N ASP A 134 10.32 12.98 -2.98
CA ASP A 134 10.64 12.60 -4.36
C ASP A 134 11.39 11.27 -4.50
N ARG A 135 11.76 10.65 -3.37
CA ARG A 135 12.60 9.45 -3.29
C ARG A 135 12.20 8.52 -2.15
N THR A 136 10.90 8.40 -1.90
CA THR A 136 10.37 7.55 -0.82
C THR A 136 10.72 6.08 -0.96
N ASP A 137 10.91 5.57 -2.19
CA ASP A 137 11.41 4.20 -2.42
C ASP A 137 12.79 4.02 -1.80
N GLN A 138 13.71 4.95 -2.12
CA GLN A 138 15.08 4.93 -1.61
C GLN A 138 15.09 5.03 -0.08
N LEU A 139 14.28 5.92 0.51
CA LEU A 139 14.17 6.00 1.97
C LEU A 139 13.67 4.69 2.59
N GLY A 140 12.76 4.00 1.92
CA GLY A 140 12.27 2.69 2.34
C GLY A 140 13.37 1.63 2.34
N GLU A 141 14.17 1.56 1.27
CA GLU A 141 15.32 0.66 1.18
C GLU A 141 16.37 0.96 2.25
N GLU A 142 16.73 2.23 2.41
CA GLU A 142 17.69 2.68 3.43
C GLU A 142 17.18 2.38 4.85
N ALA A 143 15.88 2.52 5.10
CA ALA A 143 15.26 2.17 6.36
C ALA A 143 15.33 0.66 6.65
N VAL A 144 15.09 -0.18 5.66
CA VAL A 144 15.20 -1.65 5.84
C VAL A 144 16.63 -2.03 6.20
N VAL A 145 17.63 -1.43 5.54
CA VAL A 145 19.05 -1.63 5.86
C VAL A 145 19.37 -1.13 7.28
N ALA A 146 18.93 0.08 7.63
CA ALA A 146 19.20 0.69 8.93
C ALA A 146 18.53 -0.05 10.10
N ALA A 147 17.32 -0.57 9.88
CA ALA A 147 16.57 -1.32 10.89
C ALA A 147 17.26 -2.64 11.30
N ALA A 148 18.10 -3.19 10.41
CA ALA A 148 18.86 -4.41 10.63
C ALA A 148 18.00 -5.60 11.12
N LEU A 149 16.78 -5.70 10.59
CA LEU A 149 15.87 -6.82 10.84
C LEU A 149 15.99 -7.83 9.70
N ASP A 150 16.28 -9.08 10.03
CA ASP A 150 16.28 -10.17 9.04
C ASP A 150 14.89 -10.32 8.42
N GLY A 151 14.78 -10.17 7.10
CA GLY A 151 13.49 -10.18 6.40
C GLY A 151 12.63 -8.94 6.61
N GLY A 152 13.23 -7.83 7.06
CA GLY A 152 12.55 -6.55 7.29
C GLY A 152 11.88 -5.99 6.02
N SER A 153 10.70 -5.40 6.19
CA SER A 153 10.03 -4.61 5.15
C SER A 153 9.37 -3.36 5.71
N VAL A 154 9.28 -2.33 4.87
CA VAL A 154 8.58 -1.09 5.23
C VAL A 154 7.10 -1.38 5.47
N SER A 155 6.59 -1.08 6.66
CA SER A 155 5.18 -1.20 7.02
C SER A 155 4.36 0.08 6.92
N GLY A 156 5.02 1.22 6.83
CA GLY A 156 4.38 2.50 6.60
C GLY A 156 5.39 3.64 6.69
N ILE A 157 4.98 4.80 6.19
CA ILE A 157 5.75 6.05 6.31
C ILE A 157 4.87 7.11 6.95
N LEU A 158 5.41 7.85 7.89
CA LEU A 158 4.79 9.01 8.52
C LEU A 158 5.64 10.24 8.25
N VAL A 159 5.03 11.30 7.73
CA VAL A 159 5.67 12.62 7.60
C VAL A 159 4.89 13.60 8.45
N ALA A 160 5.59 14.24 9.39
CA ALA A 160 4.99 15.21 10.29
C ALA A 160 6.05 16.18 10.83
N ASP A 161 5.62 17.39 11.19
CA ASP A 161 6.43 18.31 11.98
C ASP A 161 6.39 17.91 13.47
N ARG A 162 7.58 17.60 14.01
CA ARG A 162 7.80 17.15 15.40
C ARG A 162 8.15 18.31 16.35
N GLY A 163 8.17 19.55 15.87
CA GLY A 163 8.50 20.77 16.62
C GLY A 163 9.96 21.21 16.53
N ASP A 164 10.86 20.29 16.18
CA ASP A 164 12.26 20.54 15.80
C ASP A 164 12.48 20.43 14.28
N GLY A 165 11.37 20.45 13.52
CA GLY A 165 11.31 20.34 12.08
C GLY A 165 10.51 19.14 11.58
N VAL A 166 10.32 19.09 10.26
CA VAL A 166 9.66 17.95 9.61
C VAL A 166 10.58 16.72 9.66
N ARG A 167 9.98 15.58 10.01
CA ARG A 167 10.62 14.26 10.05
C ARG A 167 9.85 13.30 9.17
N ILE A 168 10.59 12.42 8.53
CA ILE A 168 10.07 11.26 7.81
C ILE A 168 10.40 10.03 8.66
N VAL A 169 9.39 9.29 9.05
CA VAL A 169 9.53 8.13 9.94
C VAL A 169 9.06 6.93 9.17
N VAL A 170 9.98 6.02 8.90
CA VAL A 170 9.72 4.78 8.17
C VAL A 170 9.62 3.66 9.18
N ALA A 171 8.43 3.06 9.30
CA ALA A 171 8.23 1.89 10.13
C ALA A 171 8.69 0.65 9.35
N VAL A 172 9.56 -0.17 9.95
CA VAL A 172 10.05 -1.43 9.39
C VAL A 172 9.63 -2.58 10.29
N ARG A 173 9.13 -3.67 9.71
CA ARG A 173 8.70 -4.86 10.45
C ARG A 173 9.35 -6.14 9.92
N ALA A 174 9.59 -7.10 10.81
CA ALA A 174 9.93 -8.48 10.49
C ALA A 174 9.22 -9.42 11.49
N GLY A 175 8.18 -10.12 11.06
CA GLY A 175 7.33 -10.89 11.97
C GLY A 175 6.73 -10.01 13.07
N ALA A 176 7.07 -10.31 14.33
CA ALA A 176 6.64 -9.53 15.50
C ALA A 176 7.54 -8.31 15.80
N ASP A 177 8.76 -8.29 15.24
CA ASP A 177 9.73 -7.22 15.49
C ASP A 177 9.41 -5.98 14.66
N ARG A 178 9.60 -4.81 15.28
CA ARG A 178 9.32 -3.51 14.68
C ARG A 178 10.40 -2.50 15.06
N ARG A 179 10.79 -1.67 14.10
CA ARG A 179 11.72 -0.55 14.26
C ARG A 179 11.14 0.67 13.56
N GLN A 180 11.44 1.86 14.06
CA GLN A 180 11.20 3.11 13.36
C GLN A 180 12.54 3.68 12.93
N VAL A 181 12.68 4.02 11.65
CA VAL A 181 13.87 4.71 11.13
C VAL A 181 13.47 6.14 10.82
N VAL A 182 14.20 7.09 11.41
CA VAL A 182 13.88 8.51 11.36
C VAL A 182 14.84 9.21 10.43
N PHE A 183 14.29 9.97 9.49
CA PHE A 183 15.02 10.82 8.56
C PHE A 183 14.59 12.29 8.73
N THR A 184 15.48 13.20 8.35
CA THR A 184 15.15 14.62 8.18
C THR A 184 14.22 14.80 6.98
N ARG A 185 13.64 16.00 6.83
CA ARG A 185 12.85 16.39 5.65
C ARG A 185 13.64 16.28 4.33
N ASP A 186 14.95 16.41 4.42
CA ASP A 186 15.88 16.35 3.31
C ASP A 186 16.33 14.91 3.04
N GLY A 187 15.97 13.94 3.89
CA GLY A 187 16.24 12.51 3.71
C GLY A 187 17.51 12.03 4.41
N ASP A 188 18.13 12.83 5.28
CA ASP A 188 19.31 12.40 6.04
C ASP A 188 18.89 11.52 7.22
N LEU A 189 19.58 10.40 7.42
CA LEU A 189 19.32 9.50 8.55
C LEU A 189 19.62 10.20 9.89
N VAL A 190 18.62 10.24 10.77
CA VAL A 190 18.72 10.74 12.15
C VAL A 190 19.02 9.60 13.11
N GLY A 191 18.31 8.48 12.98
CA GLY A 191 18.48 7.34 13.88
C GLY A 191 17.45 6.23 13.71
N VAL A 192 17.58 5.22 14.56
CA VAL A 192 16.67 4.07 14.66
C VAL A 192 16.11 4.02 16.07
N GLU A 193 14.80 3.92 16.18
CA GLU A 193 14.03 3.97 17.42
C GLU A 193 13.20 2.69 17.60
N ASP A 194 12.91 2.36 18.85
CA ASP A 194 11.84 1.41 19.17
C ASP A 194 10.48 2.13 19.04
N PRO A 195 9.43 1.44 18.59
CA PRO A 195 8.14 2.04 18.25
C PRO A 195 7.33 2.59 19.44
#